data_AF-A6RGE8-F1
#
_entry.id   AF-A6RGE8-F1
#
_cell.length_a   1.000
_cell.length_b   1.000
_cell.length_c   1.000
_cell.angle_alpha   90.00
_cell.angle_beta   90.00
_cell.angle_gamma   90.00
#
_symmetry.space_group_name_H-M   'P 1'
#
loop_
_entity.id
_entity.type
_entity.pdbx_description
1 polymer ?
#
loop_
_entity_poly.entity_id
_entity_poly.type
_entity_poly.pdbx_seq_one_letter_code
_entity_poly.pdbx_strand_id
1 'polypeptide(L)'
;MVSVLFQGHEFPGREAVKSQVNFPHRANITRLPVELKRQIAGHLNTKDIAHLARTCKSFLLSIEPCLYETVNLDASKKAYLHVLKLSAMINKDSTLAGHIKTLEIGDLRKEDTRQVDELDELVKTAGWETSPSADESVARLLSQLGSLRSFCLNHLHGEVHLATFNFATLPTLTTLKVPAESLVSRQSPLINHLPSALKCLYVKEANDEVNEDTLPQLLIDYIIVETDK
;
A
#
# COMPACT_ATOMS: atom_id res chain seq x y z
N MET A 1 -37.26 5.60 29.49
CA MET A 1 -38.61 5.03 29.66
C MET A 1 -38.78 3.86 28.70
N VAL A 2 -38.42 2.66 29.14
CA VAL A 2 -39.11 1.37 28.92
C VAL A 2 -38.68 0.52 30.13
N SER A 3 -39.64 0.15 30.97
CA SER A 3 -39.45 -0.73 32.14
C SER A 3 -39.87 -2.14 31.75
N VAL A 4 -39.13 -3.16 32.17
CA VAL A 4 -39.68 -4.51 32.35
C VAL A 4 -39.22 -5.05 33.70
N LEU A 5 -40.20 -5.43 34.52
CA LEU A 5 -40.10 -5.97 35.87
C LEU A 5 -39.44 -7.36 35.87
N PHE A 6 -38.67 -7.65 36.93
CA PHE A 6 -38.48 -9.02 37.38
C PHE A 6 -39.19 -9.22 38.72
N GLN A 7 -40.27 -10.00 38.67
CA GLN A 7 -40.93 -10.58 39.84
C GLN A 7 -40.05 -11.71 40.39
N GLY A 8 -39.89 -11.74 41.71
CA GLY A 8 -39.12 -12.76 42.41
C GLY A 8 -39.81 -14.12 42.39
N HIS A 9 -38.97 -15.15 42.42
CA HIS A 9 -39.33 -16.44 42.99
C HIS A 9 -38.10 -17.00 43.69
N GLU A 10 -38.16 -17.00 45.03
CA GLU A 10 -37.28 -17.80 45.87
C GLU A 10 -37.64 -19.28 45.70
N PHE A 11 -36.63 -20.12 45.58
CA PHE A 11 -36.66 -21.54 45.96
C PHE A 11 -35.26 -21.97 46.43
N PRO A 12 -35.16 -23.00 47.29
CA PRO A 12 -34.32 -22.97 48.47
C PRO A 12 -33.02 -23.78 48.27
N GLY A 13 -32.17 -23.68 49.29
CA GLY A 13 -30.80 -24.18 49.31
C GLY A 13 -30.60 -25.58 48.73
N ARG A 14 -29.60 -25.67 47.84
CA ARG A 14 -28.75 -26.84 47.72
C ARG A 14 -27.31 -26.41 47.99
N GLU A 15 -26.73 -27.06 48.97
CA GLU A 15 -25.31 -26.99 49.28
C GLU A 15 -24.45 -27.35 48.06
N ALA A 16 -23.24 -26.79 48.11
CA ALA A 16 -22.17 -26.84 47.15
C ALA A 16 -22.00 -28.17 46.39
N VAL A 17 -21.90 -28.04 45.06
CA VAL A 17 -20.71 -28.51 44.37
C VAL A 17 -20.14 -27.32 43.61
N LYS A 18 -19.22 -26.60 44.24
CA LYS A 18 -18.26 -25.77 43.49
C LYS A 18 -17.37 -26.75 42.74
N SER A 19 -17.84 -27.23 41.59
CA SER A 19 -16.96 -27.77 40.57
C SER A 19 -16.09 -26.60 40.13
N GLN A 20 -14.97 -26.44 40.83
CA GLN A 20 -13.85 -25.62 40.42
C GLN A 20 -13.32 -26.30 39.16
N VAL A 21 -13.99 -26.05 38.03
CA VAL A 21 -13.47 -26.37 36.71
C VAL A 21 -12.25 -25.48 36.58
N ASN A 22 -11.11 -26.04 36.95
CA ASN A 22 -9.81 -25.43 36.80
C ASN A 22 -9.57 -25.39 35.29
N PHE A 23 -10.10 -24.36 34.62
CA PHE A 23 -9.77 -24.11 33.23
C PHE A 23 -8.25 -23.97 33.21
N PRO A 24 -7.52 -24.83 32.49
CA PRO A 24 -6.07 -24.66 32.35
C PRO A 24 -5.85 -23.22 31.89
N HIS A 25 -4.96 -22.49 32.58
CA HIS A 25 -4.66 -21.08 32.32
C HIS A 25 -4.76 -20.81 30.82
N ARG A 26 -5.88 -20.20 30.39
CA ARG A 26 -6.09 -19.92 28.96
C ARG A 26 -4.91 -19.05 28.54
N ALA A 27 -4.09 -19.58 27.63
CA ALA A 27 -2.99 -18.82 27.06
C ALA A 27 -3.57 -17.49 26.56
N ASN A 28 -3.22 -16.40 27.24
CA ASN A 28 -3.81 -15.10 26.94
C ASN A 28 -3.05 -14.51 25.76
N ILE A 29 -3.62 -14.62 24.58
CA ILE A 29 -3.05 -14.13 23.32
C ILE A 29 -2.71 -12.63 23.38
N THR A 30 -3.34 -11.86 24.28
CA THR A 30 -3.03 -10.43 24.47
C THR A 30 -1.66 -10.19 25.15
N ARG A 31 -1.11 -11.19 25.84
CA ARG A 31 0.22 -11.12 26.50
C ARG A 31 1.37 -11.55 25.59
N LEU A 32 1.08 -11.89 24.33
CA LEU A 32 2.14 -12.23 23.40
C LEU A 32 3.11 -11.04 23.19
N PRO A 33 4.42 -11.32 23.04
CA PRO A 33 5.38 -10.36 22.53
C PRO A 33 4.90 -9.71 21.23
N VAL A 34 5.30 -8.46 21.01
CA VAL A 34 4.93 -7.68 19.81
C VAL A 34 5.27 -8.43 18.53
N GLU A 35 6.42 -9.11 18.48
CA GLU A 35 6.85 -9.87 17.31
C GLU A 35 5.89 -11.01 16.96
N LEU A 36 5.41 -11.77 17.96
CA LEU A 36 4.43 -12.83 17.73
C LEU A 36 3.06 -12.28 17.31
N LYS A 37 2.66 -11.12 17.85
CA LYS A 37 1.43 -10.45 17.40
C LYS A 37 1.51 -10.01 15.95
N ARG A 38 2.68 -9.52 15.51
CA ARG A 38 2.95 -9.16 14.12
C ARG A 38 2.96 -10.38 13.21
N GLN A 39 3.57 -11.49 13.64
CA GLN A 39 3.52 -12.75 12.89
C GLN A 39 2.08 -13.26 12.71
N ILE A 40 1.24 -13.18 13.76
CA ILE A 40 -0.19 -13.49 13.64
C ILE A 40 -0.85 -12.59 12.59
N ALA A 41 -0.61 -11.28 12.65
CA ALA A 41 -1.16 -10.34 11.67
C ALA A 41 -0.67 -10.62 10.23
N GLY A 42 0.57 -11.07 10.05
CA GLY A 42 1.13 -11.45 8.75
C GLY A 42 0.43 -12.65 8.09
N HIS A 43 -0.37 -13.42 8.83
CA HIS A 43 -1.19 -14.50 8.31
C HIS A 43 -2.66 -14.12 8.09
N LEU A 44 -3.04 -12.88 8.40
CA LEU A 44 -4.40 -12.37 8.24
C LEU A 44 -4.50 -11.49 6.99
N ASN A 45 -5.68 -11.45 6.37
CA ASN A 45 -5.95 -10.44 5.35
C ASN A 45 -6.22 -9.07 5.99
N THR A 46 -6.18 -7.99 5.19
CA THR A 46 -6.33 -6.61 5.69
C THR A 46 -7.65 -6.38 6.45
N LYS A 47 -8.75 -7.04 6.05
CA LYS A 47 -10.05 -6.90 6.75
C LYS A 47 -9.98 -7.51 8.15
N ASP A 48 -9.37 -8.68 8.27
CA ASP A 48 -9.20 -9.38 9.54
C ASP A 48 -8.22 -8.63 10.47
N ILE A 49 -7.13 -8.07 9.93
CA ILE A 49 -6.22 -7.20 10.71
C ILE A 49 -6.97 -5.98 11.22
N ALA A 50 -7.77 -5.32 10.37
CA ALA A 50 -8.54 -4.13 10.76
C ALA A 50 -9.58 -4.47 11.85
N HIS A 51 -10.23 -5.63 11.74
CA HIS A 51 -11.14 -6.12 12.75
C HIS A 51 -10.42 -6.42 14.08
N LEU A 52 -9.26 -7.07 14.03
CA LEU A 52 -8.46 -7.40 15.20
C LEU A 52 -7.94 -6.15 15.92
N ALA A 53 -7.47 -5.15 15.17
CA ALA A 53 -7.01 -3.88 15.70
C ALA A 53 -8.14 -3.12 16.42
N ARG A 54 -9.35 -3.17 15.86
CA ARG A 54 -10.56 -2.55 16.44
C ARG A 54 -11.07 -3.27 17.69
N THR A 55 -11.03 -4.60 17.69
CA THR A 55 -11.59 -5.42 18.77
C THR A 55 -10.64 -5.54 19.96
N CYS A 56 -9.32 -5.51 19.74
CA CYS A 56 -8.34 -5.74 20.79
C CYS A 56 -7.29 -4.63 20.87
N LYS A 57 -7.42 -3.74 21.88
CA LYS A 57 -6.46 -2.66 22.15
C LYS A 57 -5.02 -3.14 22.35
N SER A 58 -4.84 -4.36 22.87
CA SER A 58 -3.51 -4.96 23.07
C SER A 58 -2.82 -5.33 21.75
N PHE A 59 -3.60 -5.58 20.71
CA PHE A 59 -3.10 -5.83 19.36
C PHE A 59 -2.95 -4.54 18.57
N LEU A 60 -3.85 -3.57 18.76
CA LEU A 60 -3.90 -2.30 18.02
C LEU A 60 -2.50 -1.73 17.72
N LEU A 61 -1.75 -1.32 18.75
CA LEU A 61 -0.44 -0.68 18.58
C LEU A 61 0.62 -1.61 17.95
N SER A 62 0.46 -2.93 18.10
CA SER A 62 1.44 -3.91 17.59
C SER A 62 1.23 -4.22 16.10
N ILE A 63 -0.03 -4.22 15.64
CA ILE A 63 -0.42 -4.68 14.30
C ILE A 63 -0.93 -3.58 13.39
N GLU A 64 -1.22 -2.38 13.91
CA GLU A 64 -1.60 -1.22 13.10
C GLU A 64 -0.61 -0.94 11.96
N PRO A 65 0.72 -1.04 12.16
CA PRO A 65 1.68 -0.93 11.05
C PRO A 65 1.45 -1.95 9.91
N CYS A 66 0.94 -3.15 10.22
CA CYS A 66 0.67 -4.20 9.23
C CYS A 66 -0.48 -3.82 8.28
N LEU A 67 -1.36 -2.88 8.67
CA LEU A 67 -2.42 -2.39 7.80
C LEU A 67 -1.88 -1.60 6.60
N TYR A 68 -0.69 -1.04 6.73
CA TYR A 68 -0.06 -0.18 5.72
C TYR A 68 1.08 -0.88 4.99
N GLU A 69 1.37 -2.15 5.30
CA GLU A 69 2.47 -2.89 4.68
C GLU A 69 2.27 -3.06 3.17
N THR A 70 1.02 -3.25 2.74
CA THR A 70 0.62 -3.31 1.33
C THR A 70 -0.46 -2.27 1.06
N VAL A 71 -0.16 -1.34 0.16
CA VAL A 71 -1.08 -0.29 -0.28
C VAL A 71 -1.41 -0.53 -1.75
N ASN A 72 -2.66 -0.92 -2.03
CA ASN A 72 -3.17 -1.06 -3.40
C ASN A 72 -4.12 0.11 -3.69
N LEU A 73 -3.68 1.00 -4.58
CA LEU A 73 -4.43 2.14 -5.10
C LEU A 73 -5.05 1.84 -6.48
N ASP A 74 -4.74 0.68 -7.07
CA ASP A 74 -5.23 0.22 -8.36
C ASP A 74 -6.71 -0.16 -8.32
N ALA A 75 -7.21 -0.64 -7.18
CA ALA A 75 -8.62 -0.96 -7.00
C ALA A 75 -9.55 0.26 -7.07
N SER A 76 -9.01 1.49 -7.06
CA SER A 76 -9.79 2.72 -7.12
C SER A 76 -9.78 3.33 -8.51
N LYS A 77 -10.97 3.70 -9.01
CA LYS A 77 -11.12 4.50 -10.23
C LYS A 77 -10.47 5.90 -10.13
N LYS A 78 -10.13 6.33 -8.92
CA LYS A 78 -9.54 7.65 -8.61
C LYS A 78 -8.11 7.53 -8.09
N ALA A 79 -7.26 6.69 -8.70
CA ALA A 79 -5.94 6.39 -8.16
C ALA A 79 -5.09 7.66 -7.90
N TYR A 80 -5.15 8.67 -8.78
CA TYR A 80 -4.49 9.96 -8.57
C TYR A 80 -4.90 10.65 -7.25
N LEU A 81 -6.21 10.73 -6.96
CA LEU A 81 -6.70 11.31 -5.71
C LEU A 81 -6.20 10.51 -4.49
N HIS A 82 -6.13 9.18 -4.62
CA HIS A 82 -5.63 8.33 -3.55
C HIS A 82 -4.12 8.45 -3.33
N VAL A 83 -3.33 8.68 -4.38
CA VAL A 83 -1.91 9.04 -4.26
C VAL A 83 -1.79 10.32 -3.44
N LEU A 84 -2.56 11.37 -3.75
CA LEU A 84 -2.56 12.61 -2.97
C LEU A 84 -2.99 12.41 -1.51
N LYS A 85 -4.02 11.59 -1.26
CA LYS A 85 -4.44 11.23 0.11
C LYS A 85 -3.32 10.52 0.88
N LEU A 86 -2.64 9.57 0.24
CA LEU A 86 -1.53 8.86 0.86
C LEU A 86 -0.37 9.80 1.17
N SER A 87 0.00 10.68 0.24
CA SER A 87 1.03 11.70 0.45
C SER A 87 0.66 12.65 1.59
N ALA A 88 -0.60 13.09 1.67
CA ALA A 88 -1.11 13.90 2.78
C ALA A 88 -1.04 13.17 4.13
N MET A 89 -1.33 11.86 4.16
CA MET A 89 -1.20 11.04 5.37
C MET A 89 0.27 10.91 5.80
N ILE A 90 1.18 10.65 4.87
CA ILE A 90 2.63 10.54 5.15
C ILE A 90 3.20 11.88 5.63
N ASN A 91 2.76 13.01 5.07
CA ASN A 91 3.20 14.32 5.54
C ASN A 91 2.72 14.63 6.97
N LYS A 92 1.55 14.11 7.37
CA LYS A 92 1.03 14.24 8.75
C LYS A 92 1.74 13.29 9.71
N ASP A 93 2.05 12.08 9.26
CA ASP A 93 2.77 11.07 10.03
C ASP A 93 3.81 10.38 9.15
N SER A 94 5.05 10.85 9.26
CA SER A 94 6.17 10.34 8.46
C SER A 94 6.56 8.91 8.81
N THR A 95 6.15 8.39 9.97
CA THR A 95 6.44 7.01 10.36
C THR A 95 5.71 5.99 9.48
N LEU A 96 4.56 6.40 8.91
CA LEU A 96 3.75 5.60 8.00
C LEU A 96 4.56 5.12 6.78
N ALA A 97 5.38 6.00 6.21
CA ALA A 97 6.19 5.70 5.04
C ALA A 97 7.18 4.54 5.29
N GLY A 98 7.67 4.41 6.53
CA GLY A 98 8.58 3.33 6.93
C GLY A 98 7.91 1.96 6.98
N HIS A 99 6.57 1.90 7.02
CA HIS A 99 5.80 0.66 7.10
C HIS A 99 5.35 0.13 5.74
N ILE A 100 5.27 0.98 4.72
CA ILE A 100 4.85 0.59 3.37
C ILE A 100 5.97 -0.17 2.67
N LYS A 101 5.72 -1.46 2.38
CA LYS A 101 6.67 -2.33 1.67
C LYS A 101 6.23 -2.65 0.25
N THR A 102 4.94 -2.61 -0.01
CA THR A 102 4.35 -2.85 -1.32
C THR A 102 3.40 -1.73 -1.68
N LEU A 103 3.59 -1.14 -2.85
CA LEU A 103 2.71 -0.11 -3.40
C LEU A 103 2.29 -0.50 -4.82
N GLU A 104 0.98 -0.55 -5.05
CA GLU A 104 0.39 -0.77 -6.38
C GLU A 104 -0.44 0.45 -6.77
N ILE A 105 -0.19 1.01 -7.95
CA ILE A 105 -0.87 2.17 -8.49
C ILE A 105 -1.52 1.79 -9.82
N GLY A 106 -2.80 2.14 -9.95
CA GLY A 106 -3.58 1.98 -11.17
C GLY A 106 -3.58 3.21 -12.05
N ASP A 107 -4.71 3.45 -12.72
CA ASP A 107 -4.85 4.55 -13.67
C ASP A 107 -4.80 5.92 -12.98
N LEU A 108 -3.79 6.71 -13.35
CA LEU A 108 -3.53 8.06 -12.83
C LEU A 108 -4.27 9.17 -13.60
N ARG A 109 -5.20 8.84 -14.51
CA ARG A 109 -6.07 9.83 -15.15
C ARG A 109 -6.70 10.76 -14.11
N LYS A 110 -6.54 12.06 -14.33
CA LYS A 110 -7.32 13.08 -13.63
C LYS A 110 -8.75 12.98 -14.18
N GLU A 111 -9.62 12.25 -13.49
CA GLU A 111 -11.05 12.29 -13.79
C GLU A 111 -11.56 13.74 -13.62
N ASP A 112 -12.54 14.15 -14.42
CA ASP A 112 -13.22 15.46 -14.29
C ASP A 112 -13.87 15.58 -12.91
N THR A 113 -13.12 16.13 -11.96
CA THR A 113 -13.54 16.20 -10.57
C THR A 113 -14.61 17.26 -10.39
N ARG A 114 -15.86 16.85 -10.21
CA ARG A 114 -16.92 17.65 -9.54
C ARG A 114 -16.62 17.91 -8.04
N GLN A 115 -15.40 17.66 -7.59
CA GLN A 115 -14.92 17.70 -6.20
C GLN A 115 -13.64 18.55 -6.11
N VAL A 116 -13.63 19.70 -6.80
CA VAL A 116 -12.49 20.62 -6.85
C VAL A 116 -12.04 21.02 -5.44
N ASP A 117 -12.98 21.23 -4.52
CA ASP A 117 -12.68 21.62 -3.13
C ASP A 117 -11.94 20.53 -2.35
N GLU A 118 -12.29 19.24 -2.53
CA GLU A 118 -11.58 18.13 -1.89
C GLU A 118 -10.16 17.99 -2.44
N LEU A 119 -10.00 18.21 -3.75
CA LEU A 119 -8.70 18.15 -4.41
C LEU A 119 -7.78 19.28 -3.93
N ASP A 120 -8.27 20.51 -3.87
CA ASP A 120 -7.48 21.67 -3.45
C ASP A 120 -6.96 21.55 -2.00
N GLU A 121 -7.83 21.10 -1.09
CA GLU A 121 -7.42 20.82 0.29
C GLU A 121 -6.38 19.68 0.39
N LEU A 122 -6.51 18.65 -0.42
CA LEU A 122 -5.53 17.55 -0.47
C LEU A 122 -4.20 17.99 -1.05
N VAL A 123 -4.20 18.81 -2.10
CA VAL A 123 -2.99 19.39 -2.71
C VAL A 123 -2.22 20.19 -1.66
N LYS A 124 -2.90 21.09 -0.92
CA LYS A 124 -2.28 21.85 0.18
C LYS A 124 -1.77 20.95 1.29
N THR A 125 -2.55 19.97 1.72
CA THR A 125 -2.16 19.04 2.80
C THR A 125 -1.00 18.13 2.39
N ALA A 126 -0.94 17.75 1.10
CA ALA A 126 0.19 17.03 0.51
C ALA A 126 1.41 17.95 0.28
N GLY A 127 1.32 19.22 0.66
CA GLY A 127 2.42 20.18 0.65
C GLY A 127 2.71 20.73 -0.73
N TRP A 128 1.69 20.93 -1.55
CA TRP A 128 1.78 21.52 -2.88
C TRP A 128 1.09 22.89 -2.92
N GLU A 129 1.69 23.84 -3.64
CA GLU A 129 1.11 25.17 -3.86
C GLU A 129 0.10 25.18 -5.02
N THR A 130 0.31 24.30 -6.01
CA THR A 130 -0.56 24.11 -7.17
C THR A 130 -0.77 22.63 -7.42
N SER A 131 -1.79 22.27 -8.20
CA SER A 131 -2.07 20.86 -8.52
C SER A 131 -0.89 20.24 -9.30
N PRO A 132 -0.16 19.27 -8.72
CA PRO A 132 0.98 18.65 -9.38
C PRO A 132 0.57 17.81 -10.59
N SER A 133 1.54 17.43 -11.42
CA SER A 133 1.34 16.36 -12.40
C SER A 133 1.22 14.99 -11.71
N ALA A 134 0.74 13.98 -12.44
CA ALA A 134 0.72 12.61 -11.93
C ALA A 134 2.15 12.11 -11.64
N ASP A 135 3.10 12.42 -12.52
CA ASP A 135 4.52 12.10 -12.36
C ASP A 135 5.11 12.71 -11.11
N GLU A 136 4.94 14.02 -10.92
CA GLU A 136 5.45 14.72 -9.75
C GLU A 136 4.87 14.17 -8.45
N SER A 137 3.58 13.83 -8.45
CA SER A 137 2.90 13.25 -7.30
C SER A 137 3.47 11.88 -6.93
N VAL A 138 3.67 11.01 -7.92
CA VAL A 138 4.20 9.66 -7.70
C VAL A 138 5.69 9.72 -7.36
N ALA A 139 6.49 10.53 -8.06
CA ALA A 139 7.90 10.73 -7.76
C ALA A 139 8.13 11.22 -6.33
N ARG A 140 7.35 12.20 -5.87
CA ARG A 140 7.42 12.71 -4.50
C ARG A 140 6.96 11.67 -3.48
N LEU A 141 5.91 10.90 -3.78
CA LEU A 141 5.49 9.82 -2.92
C LEU A 141 6.60 8.78 -2.78
N LEU A 142 7.16 8.30 -3.90
CA LEU A 142 8.23 7.31 -3.92
C LEU A 142 9.47 7.77 -3.14
N SER A 143 9.85 9.04 -3.23
CA SER A 143 11.02 9.56 -2.50
C SER A 143 10.87 9.50 -0.97
N GLN A 144 9.64 9.38 -0.46
CA GLN A 144 9.36 9.21 0.97
C GLN A 144 9.41 7.72 1.41
N LEU A 145 9.26 6.77 0.48
CA LEU A 145 9.06 5.35 0.78
C LEU A 145 10.37 4.54 0.83
N GLY A 146 11.30 4.91 1.72
CA GLY A 146 12.62 4.25 1.80
C GLY A 146 12.59 2.74 2.12
N SER A 147 11.50 2.24 2.70
CA SER A 147 11.28 0.81 3.03
C SER A 147 10.62 0.00 1.90
N LEU A 148 10.32 0.63 0.76
CA LEU A 148 9.56 0.02 -0.33
C LEU A 148 10.36 -1.11 -1.00
N ARG A 149 9.79 -2.31 -1.02
CA ARG A 149 10.38 -3.51 -1.61
C ARG A 149 9.78 -3.88 -2.96
N SER A 150 8.51 -3.57 -3.16
CA SER A 150 7.77 -3.87 -4.38
C SER A 150 6.96 -2.66 -4.82
N PHE A 151 7.16 -2.25 -6.07
CA PHE A 151 6.38 -1.20 -6.71
C PHE A 151 5.74 -1.74 -7.99
N CYS A 152 4.44 -1.51 -8.14
CA CYS A 152 3.68 -1.91 -9.31
C CYS A 152 2.91 -0.72 -9.88
N LEU A 153 3.14 -0.42 -11.15
CA LEU A 153 2.31 0.47 -11.94
C LEU A 153 1.53 -0.41 -12.91
N ASN A 154 0.20 -0.46 -12.78
CA ASN A 154 -0.63 -1.39 -13.57
C ASN A 154 -1.14 -0.77 -14.87
N HIS A 155 -1.45 0.52 -14.87
CA HIS A 155 -2.07 1.20 -16.01
C HIS A 155 -1.41 2.56 -16.24
N LEU A 156 -1.00 2.78 -17.49
CA LEU A 156 -0.58 4.08 -17.99
C LEU A 156 -1.59 4.59 -19.00
N HIS A 157 -2.43 5.51 -18.57
CA HIS A 157 -3.21 6.31 -19.50
C HIS A 157 -2.93 7.80 -19.27
N GLY A 158 -1.89 8.32 -19.93
CA GLY A 158 -1.49 9.71 -19.84
C GLY A 158 0.03 9.88 -19.89
N GLU A 159 0.48 11.11 -19.61
CA GLU A 159 1.88 11.57 -19.60
C GLU A 159 2.69 11.05 -18.39
N VAL A 160 2.52 9.80 -17.96
CA VAL A 160 3.31 9.27 -16.84
C VAL A 160 4.57 8.61 -17.35
N HIS A 161 5.71 9.26 -17.13
CA HIS A 161 7.00 8.85 -17.65
C HIS A 161 7.85 8.25 -16.54
N LEU A 162 8.15 6.95 -16.60
CA LEU A 162 9.02 6.29 -15.61
C LEU A 162 10.39 6.94 -15.48
N ALA A 163 10.88 7.60 -16.53
CA ALA A 163 12.14 8.34 -16.50
C ALA A 163 12.14 9.48 -15.46
N THR A 164 10.98 9.96 -15.05
CA THR A 164 10.86 10.96 -13.96
C THR A 164 11.05 10.33 -12.57
N PHE A 165 10.96 9.00 -12.46
CA PHE A 165 11.06 8.29 -11.19
C PHE A 165 12.52 7.90 -10.93
N ASN A 166 13.10 8.51 -9.90
CA ASN A 166 14.43 8.17 -9.46
C ASN A 166 14.41 6.96 -8.50
N PHE A 167 14.31 5.74 -9.05
CA PHE A 167 14.29 4.52 -8.23
C PHE A 167 15.63 4.23 -7.53
N ALA A 168 16.73 4.86 -7.94
CA ALA A 168 18.00 4.77 -7.21
C ALA A 168 17.90 5.30 -5.76
N THR A 169 16.90 6.12 -5.45
CA THR A 169 16.60 6.59 -4.09
C THR A 169 15.89 5.54 -3.22
N LEU A 170 15.52 4.39 -3.79
CA LEU A 170 14.82 3.30 -3.12
C LEU A 170 15.76 2.10 -2.89
N PRO A 171 16.60 2.12 -1.84
CA PRO A 171 17.65 1.12 -1.64
C PRO A 171 17.09 -0.28 -1.34
N THR A 172 15.83 -0.39 -0.95
CA THR A 172 15.19 -1.66 -0.59
C THR A 172 14.30 -2.23 -1.71
N LEU A 173 14.18 -1.51 -2.84
CA LEU A 173 13.31 -1.94 -3.96
C LEU A 173 13.94 -3.13 -4.68
N THR A 174 13.25 -4.26 -4.60
CA THR A 174 13.69 -5.53 -5.21
C THR A 174 12.82 -5.96 -6.37
N THR A 175 11.57 -5.51 -6.40
CA THR A 175 10.59 -5.85 -7.43
C THR A 175 9.99 -4.59 -8.02
N LEU A 176 10.10 -4.46 -9.34
CA LEU A 176 9.48 -3.38 -10.11
C LEU A 176 8.58 -4.03 -11.16
N LYS A 177 7.30 -3.65 -11.18
CA LYS A 177 6.36 -4.05 -12.22
C LYS A 177 5.82 -2.82 -12.92
N VAL A 178 5.97 -2.77 -14.23
CA VAL A 178 5.60 -1.62 -15.06
C VAL A 178 4.99 -2.04 -16.39
N PRO A 179 4.16 -1.20 -17.01
CA PRO A 179 3.69 -1.44 -18.36
C PRO A 179 4.82 -1.31 -19.40
N ALA A 180 4.72 -2.02 -20.52
CA ALA A 180 5.72 -1.99 -21.60
C ALA A 180 5.86 -0.59 -22.22
N GLU A 181 4.75 0.13 -22.33
CA GLU A 181 4.68 1.49 -22.87
C GLU A 181 5.55 2.46 -22.08
N SER A 182 5.76 2.16 -20.80
CA SER A 182 6.61 2.96 -19.93
C SER A 182 8.10 2.91 -20.27
N LEU A 183 8.55 1.87 -20.97
CA LEU A 183 9.95 1.69 -21.36
C LEU A 183 10.31 2.51 -22.60
N VAL A 184 9.31 2.96 -23.37
CA VAL A 184 9.49 3.65 -24.66
C VAL A 184 9.76 5.15 -24.50
N SER A 185 9.94 5.64 -23.27
CA SER A 185 10.27 7.05 -23.00
C SER A 185 11.61 7.43 -23.64
N ARG A 186 11.58 8.41 -24.56
CA ARG A 186 12.73 8.92 -25.33
C ARG A 186 13.80 9.65 -24.49
N GLN A 187 13.56 9.86 -23.21
CA GLN A 187 14.46 10.60 -22.32
C GLN A 187 15.03 9.65 -21.27
N SER A 188 16.33 9.35 -21.43
CA SER A 188 17.19 8.57 -20.54
C SER A 188 16.76 7.10 -20.36
N PRO A 189 17.64 6.12 -20.62
CA PRO A 189 17.27 4.73 -20.44
C PRO A 189 16.99 4.47 -18.96
N LEU A 190 15.83 3.84 -18.68
CA LEU A 190 15.36 3.47 -17.35
C LEU A 190 16.45 2.80 -16.49
N ILE A 191 17.41 2.14 -17.12
CA ILE A 191 18.53 1.41 -16.50
C ILE A 191 19.38 2.30 -15.60
N ASN A 192 19.55 3.56 -15.99
CA ASN A 192 20.30 4.55 -15.20
C ASN A 192 19.55 4.98 -13.93
N HIS A 193 18.25 4.68 -13.86
CA HIS A 193 17.39 5.03 -12.75
C HIS A 193 16.95 3.80 -11.96
N LEU A 194 17.28 2.58 -12.40
CA LEU A 194 16.95 1.36 -11.66
C LEU A 194 17.77 1.27 -10.36
N PRO A 195 17.19 0.79 -9.27
CA PRO A 195 17.94 0.57 -8.04
C PRO A 195 18.91 -0.60 -8.21
N SER A 196 20.10 -0.49 -7.61
CA SER A 196 21.09 -1.57 -7.59
C SER A 196 20.60 -2.83 -6.85
N ALA A 197 19.62 -2.68 -5.96
CA ALA A 197 19.00 -3.80 -5.24
C ALA A 197 17.91 -4.52 -6.03
N LEU A 198 17.58 -4.05 -7.24
CA LEU A 198 16.51 -4.63 -8.05
C LEU A 198 16.87 -6.07 -8.47
N LYS A 199 15.97 -7.00 -8.15
CA LYS A 199 16.13 -8.43 -8.50
C LYS A 199 15.21 -8.84 -9.63
N CYS A 200 14.01 -8.26 -9.68
CA CYS A 200 12.99 -8.61 -10.65
C CYS A 200 12.40 -7.35 -11.29
N LEU A 201 12.44 -7.29 -12.62
CA LEU A 201 11.71 -6.34 -13.43
C LEU A 201 10.63 -7.10 -14.20
N TYR A 202 9.36 -6.82 -13.91
CA TYR A 202 8.22 -7.36 -14.62
C TYR A 202 7.68 -6.30 -15.58
N VAL A 203 7.67 -6.63 -16.86
CA VAL A 203 7.11 -5.75 -17.89
C VAL A 203 5.82 -6.41 -18.38
N LYS A 204 4.71 -5.69 -18.29
CA LYS A 204 3.40 -6.18 -18.74
C LYS A 204 2.99 -5.41 -19.99
N GLU A 205 2.74 -6.10 -21.09
CA GLU A 205 2.08 -5.51 -22.25
C GLU A 205 0.58 -5.31 -21.95
N ALA A 206 0.01 -4.20 -22.43
CA ALA A 206 -1.44 -4.07 -22.49
C ALA A 206 -1.98 -4.98 -23.62
N ASN A 207 -2.55 -6.14 -23.27
CA ASN A 207 -3.29 -7.02 -24.20
C ASN A 207 -4.42 -6.23 -24.92
N ASP A 208 -4.77 -6.40 -26.21
CA ASP A 208 -4.87 -7.61 -27.05
C ASP A 208 -4.45 -7.41 -28.54
N GLU A 209 -3.81 -6.31 -28.93
CA GLU A 209 -3.54 -5.99 -30.36
C GLU A 209 -2.06 -5.79 -30.73
N VAL A 210 -1.12 -6.10 -29.84
CA VAL A 210 0.29 -5.75 -30.04
C VAL A 210 1.08 -6.97 -30.52
N ASN A 211 1.73 -6.82 -31.67
CA ASN A 211 2.63 -7.77 -32.33
C ASN A 211 3.57 -8.43 -31.30
N GLU A 212 3.61 -9.78 -31.25
CA GLU A 212 4.40 -10.58 -30.28
C GLU A 212 5.90 -10.21 -30.26
N ASP A 213 6.39 -9.54 -31.31
CA ASP A 213 7.78 -9.09 -31.44
C ASP A 213 8.06 -7.70 -30.83
N THR A 214 7.05 -6.96 -30.38
CA THR A 214 7.21 -5.55 -29.97
C THR A 214 7.95 -5.40 -28.65
N LEU A 215 7.53 -6.09 -27.58
CA LEU A 215 8.27 -6.07 -26.30
C LEU A 215 9.68 -6.65 -26.41
N PRO A 216 9.91 -7.81 -27.07
CA PRO A 216 11.27 -8.29 -27.32
C PRO A 216 12.13 -7.25 -28.03
N GLN A 217 11.63 -6.59 -29.09
CA GLN A 217 12.38 -5.56 -29.80
C GLN A 217 12.63 -4.33 -28.93
N LEU A 218 11.65 -3.87 -28.14
CA LEU A 218 11.83 -2.75 -27.21
C LEU A 218 12.86 -3.05 -26.12
N LEU A 219 12.87 -4.29 -25.61
CA LEU A 219 13.88 -4.75 -24.65
C LEU A 219 15.26 -4.87 -25.31
N ILE A 220 15.33 -5.35 -26.56
CA ILE A 220 16.57 -5.45 -27.34
C ILE A 220 17.12 -4.06 -27.64
N ASP A 221 16.31 -3.14 -28.18
CA ASP A 221 16.71 -1.77 -28.49
C ASP A 221 17.21 -1.07 -27.22
N TYR A 222 16.53 -1.31 -26.09
CA TYR A 222 16.94 -0.81 -24.79
C TYR A 222 18.30 -1.36 -24.31
N ILE A 223 18.55 -2.67 -24.48
CA ILE A 223 19.84 -3.29 -24.11
C ILE A 223 20.96 -2.86 -25.06
N ILE A 224 20.69 -2.74 -26.36
CA ILE A 224 21.70 -2.41 -27.38
C ILE A 224 22.19 -0.96 -27.24
N VAL A 225 21.30 -0.01 -26.93
CA VAL A 225 21.68 1.38 -26.61
C VAL A 225 22.68 1.46 -25.45
N GLU A 226 22.70 0.46 -24.57
CA GLU A 226 23.62 0.38 -23.43
C GLU A 226 25.01 -0.17 -23.80
N THR A 227 25.11 -1.00 -24.83
CA THR A 227 26.39 -1.63 -25.23
C THR A 227 27.30 -0.77 -26.11
N ASP A 228 26.81 0.33 -26.66
CA ASP A 228 27.56 1.29 -27.51
C ASP A 228 28.13 2.50 -26.73
N LYS A 229 28.15 2.44 -25.39
CA LYS A 229 28.82 3.42 -24.50
C LYS A 229 30.04 2.83 -23.81
#